data_AF-A0A2R6I7H7-F1
#
_entry.id   AF-A0A2R6I7H7-F1
#
_cell.length_a   1.000
_cell.length_b   1.000
_cell.length_c   1.000
_cell.angle_alpha   90.00
_cell.angle_beta   90.00
_cell.angle_gamma   90.00
#
_symmetry.space_group_name_H-M   'P 1'
#
loop_
_entity.id
_entity.type
_entity.pdbx_description
1 polymer ?
#
loop_
_entity_poly.entity_id
_entity_poly.type
_entity_poly.pdbx_seq_one_letter_code
_entity_poly.pdbx_strand_id
1 'polypeptide(L)'
;SEIVAESGHTFEWTADTTGVVPYFCNPHKGQGMKAALAVGSDLPRQDTGGGGQTGPAVADSAKTLGIATLIAMVSTLVLAFFFLKYGGYE
;
A
#
# COMPACT_ATOMS: atom_id res chain seq x y z
N SER A 1 -32.03 -5.92 -3.44
CA SER A 1 -31.60 -4.50 -3.42
C SER A 1 -32.77 -3.65 -3.88
N GLU A 2 -33.26 -2.77 -3.04
CA GLU A 2 -34.20 -1.72 -3.46
C GLU A 2 -33.52 -0.86 -4.54
N ILE A 3 -34.28 -0.35 -5.50
CA ILE A 3 -33.73 0.56 -6.52
C ILE A 3 -33.70 1.95 -5.89
N VAL A 4 -32.50 2.38 -5.53
CA VAL A 4 -32.28 3.74 -5.05
C VAL A 4 -31.53 4.52 -6.11
N ALA A 5 -32.08 5.69 -6.46
CA ALA A 5 -31.63 6.48 -7.61
C ALA A 5 -30.44 7.41 -7.30
N GLU A 6 -30.05 7.54 -6.04
CA GLU A 6 -29.04 8.51 -5.59
C GLU A 6 -27.70 7.84 -5.27
N SER A 7 -26.59 8.53 -5.55
CA SER A 7 -25.24 8.08 -5.19
C SER A 7 -24.98 8.31 -3.70
N GLY A 8 -24.31 7.37 -3.03
CA GLY A 8 -23.94 7.53 -1.61
C GLY A 8 -24.88 6.83 -0.61
N HIS A 9 -25.79 5.99 -1.09
CA HIS A 9 -26.60 5.14 -0.19
C HIS A 9 -25.76 4.06 0.48
N THR A 10 -25.88 3.98 1.80
CA THR A 10 -25.32 2.92 2.62
C THR A 10 -26.30 1.76 2.70
N PHE A 11 -25.80 0.54 2.57
CA PHE A 11 -26.56 -0.70 2.75
C PHE A 11 -25.81 -1.59 3.73
N GLU A 12 -26.55 -2.22 4.64
CA GLU A 12 -26.03 -3.16 5.62
C GLU A 12 -26.57 -4.55 5.33
N TRP A 13 -25.68 -5.54 5.34
CA TRP A 13 -26.03 -6.95 5.14
C TRP A 13 -25.06 -7.83 5.91
N THR A 14 -25.63 -8.79 6.63
CA THR A 14 -24.89 -9.84 7.33
C THR A 14 -24.89 -11.09 6.48
N ALA A 15 -23.73 -11.72 6.31
CA ALA A 15 -23.62 -12.95 5.55
C ALA A 15 -24.10 -14.15 6.36
N ASP A 16 -25.10 -14.86 5.86
CA ASP A 16 -25.62 -16.09 6.48
C ASP A 16 -24.90 -17.37 6.01
N THR A 17 -24.16 -17.29 4.91
CA THR A 17 -23.49 -18.43 4.28
C THR A 17 -22.06 -18.09 3.89
N THR A 18 -21.18 -19.09 3.96
CA THR A 18 -19.81 -19.01 3.44
C THR A 18 -19.81 -19.30 1.95
N GLY A 19 -18.90 -18.65 1.21
CA GLY A 19 -18.80 -18.78 -0.23
C GLY A 19 -18.62 -17.44 -0.94
N VAL A 20 -18.74 -17.47 -2.28
CA VAL A 20 -18.68 -16.29 -3.13
C VAL A 20 -20.10 -15.78 -3.40
N VAL A 21 -20.45 -14.64 -2.81
CA VAL A 21 -21.77 -14.03 -2.95
C VAL A 21 -21.71 -12.91 -3.99
N PRO A 22 -22.44 -13.01 -5.12
CA PRO A 22 -22.44 -11.97 -6.14
C PRO A 22 -23.22 -10.74 -5.66
N TYR A 23 -22.64 -9.57 -5.84
CA TYR A 23 -23.27 -8.28 -5.59
C TYR A 23 -23.40 -7.50 -6.90
N PHE A 24 -24.50 -6.77 -7.08
CA PHE A 24 -24.66 -5.85 -8.19
C PHE A 24 -25.62 -4.73 -7.81
N CYS A 25 -25.42 -3.58 -8.43
CA CYS A 25 -26.39 -2.49 -8.36
C CYS A 25 -27.46 -2.74 -9.43
N ASN A 26 -28.73 -2.87 -9.02
CA ASN A 26 -29.86 -3.22 -9.90
C ASN A 26 -29.94 -2.40 -11.20
N PRO A 27 -29.98 -1.05 -11.16
CA PRO A 27 -30.07 -0.24 -12.39
C PRO A 27 -28.79 -0.30 -13.25
N HIS A 28 -27.64 -0.69 -12.69
CA HIS A 28 -26.35 -0.67 -13.37
C HIS A 28 -25.82 -2.08 -13.71
N LYS A 29 -26.60 -3.14 -13.47
CA LYS A 29 -26.20 -4.52 -13.77
C LYS A 29 -25.82 -4.72 -15.24
N GLY A 30 -26.58 -4.11 -16.15
CA GLY A 30 -26.32 -4.12 -17.59
C GLY A 30 -25.07 -3.34 -17.99
N GLN A 31 -24.68 -2.35 -17.18
CA GLN A 31 -23.46 -1.55 -17.37
C GLN A 31 -22.23 -2.17 -16.68
N GLY A 32 -22.38 -3.35 -16.06
CA GLY A 32 -21.27 -4.08 -15.46
C GLY A 32 -20.95 -3.70 -14.02
N MET A 33 -21.80 -2.95 -13.31
CA MET A 33 -21.62 -2.66 -11.88
C MET A 33 -21.90 -3.90 -11.03
N LYS A 34 -20.91 -4.80 -10.98
CA LYS A 34 -20.93 -6.10 -10.33
C LYS A 34 -19.72 -6.20 -9.40
N ALA A 35 -19.88 -6.93 -8.31
CA ALA A 35 -18.82 -7.31 -7.40
C ALA A 35 -19.07 -8.73 -6.88
N ALA A 36 -18.09 -9.30 -6.20
CA ALA A 36 -18.22 -10.59 -5.53
C ALA A 36 -17.65 -10.47 -4.12
N LEU A 37 -18.43 -10.90 -3.13
CA LEU A 37 -18.04 -10.93 -1.72
C LEU A 37 -17.58 -12.35 -1.39
N ALA A 38 -16.30 -12.51 -1.02
CA ALA A 38 -15.76 -13.79 -0.58
C ALA A 38 -15.90 -13.90 0.95
N VAL A 39 -16.76 -14.80 1.43
CA VAL A 39 -17.07 -14.98 2.85
C VAL A 39 -16.55 -16.35 3.31
N GLY A 40 -15.65 -16.35 4.29
CA GLY A 40 -15.05 -17.56 4.86
C GLY A 40 -13.57 -17.76 4.50
N SER A 41 -12.92 -18.71 5.17
CA SER A 41 -11.49 -19.01 5.04
C SER A 41 -11.13 -19.95 3.89
N ASP A 42 -12.08 -20.75 3.42
CA ASP A 42 -11.82 -21.91 2.55
C ASP A 42 -11.87 -21.56 1.05
N LEU A 43 -11.84 -20.26 0.74
CA LEU A 43 -11.89 -19.77 -0.63
C LEU A 43 -10.46 -19.55 -1.16
N PRO A 44 -10.17 -19.95 -2.41
CA PRO A 44 -8.88 -19.69 -3.03
C PRO A 44 -8.66 -18.18 -3.08
N ARG A 45 -7.72 -17.71 -2.27
CA ARG A 45 -7.30 -16.32 -2.26
C ARG A 45 -6.17 -16.16 -3.25
N GLN A 46 -6.32 -15.23 -4.18
CA GLN A 46 -5.16 -14.73 -4.89
C GLN A 46 -4.31 -13.97 -3.86
N ASP A 47 -3.09 -14.45 -3.63
CA ASP A 47 -2.10 -13.69 -2.88
C ASP A 47 -1.83 -12.39 -3.64
N THR A 48 -2.52 -11.31 -3.25
CA THR A 48 -2.27 -9.97 -3.77
C THR A 48 -0.99 -9.37 -3.18
N GLY A 49 -0.05 -10.20 -2.74
CA GLY A 49 1.21 -9.75 -2.13
C GLY A 49 0.99 -8.81 -0.94
N GLY A 50 -0.06 -9.03 -0.14
CA GLY A 50 -0.47 -8.16 0.98
C GLY A 50 0.50 -8.12 2.18
N GLY A 51 1.74 -8.58 2.01
CA GLY A 51 2.88 -8.27 2.87
C GLY A 51 3.88 -7.29 2.25
N GLY A 52 3.53 -6.69 1.10
CA GLY A 52 4.33 -5.69 0.38
C GLY A 52 4.01 -4.28 0.85
N GLN A 53 5.06 -3.49 1.12
CA GLN A 53 5.05 -2.09 1.57
C GLN A 53 3.78 -1.32 1.18
N THR A 54 3.04 -0.85 2.19
CA THR A 54 1.88 0.05 2.08
C THR A 54 2.26 1.51 1.77
N GLY A 55 3.49 1.76 1.32
CA GLY A 55 3.99 3.08 0.95
C GLY A 55 4.16 3.21 -0.57
N PRO A 56 4.26 4.45 -1.11
CA PRO A 56 4.63 4.66 -2.50
C PRO A 56 5.88 3.85 -2.85
N ALA A 57 5.84 3.11 -3.97
CA ALA A 57 6.96 2.34 -4.43
C ALA A 57 8.12 3.29 -4.81
N VAL A 58 9.07 3.45 -3.91
CA VAL A 58 10.28 4.25 -4.16
C VAL A 58 11.24 3.42 -5.00
N ALA A 59 11.63 3.94 -6.17
CA ALA A 59 12.59 3.30 -7.06
C ALA A 59 13.89 2.94 -6.33
N ASP A 60 14.48 1.79 -6.65
CA ASP A 60 15.69 1.32 -5.96
C ASP A 60 16.89 2.26 -6.16
N SER A 61 16.95 2.93 -7.31
CA SER A 61 17.93 4.00 -7.57
C SER A 61 17.83 5.16 -6.58
N ALA A 62 16.62 5.53 -6.14
CA ALA A 62 16.42 6.61 -5.17
C ALA A 62 16.89 6.19 -3.77
N LYS A 63 16.73 4.92 -3.39
CA LYS A 63 17.26 4.39 -2.12
C LYS A 63 18.78 4.39 -2.12
N THR A 64 19.41 3.92 -3.20
CA THR A 64 20.87 3.94 -3.34
C THR A 64 21.42 5.36 -3.33
N LEU A 65 20.75 6.29 -4.02
CA LEU A 65 21.15 7.70 -4.03
C LEU A 65 21.06 8.32 -2.64
N GLY A 66 20.00 8.04 -1.89
CA GLY A 66 19.84 8.52 -0.51
C GLY A 66 20.91 7.97 0.46
N ILE A 67 21.28 6.70 0.33
CA ILE A 67 22.34 6.10 1.15
C ILE A 67 23.71 6.71 0.78
N ALA A 68 23.98 6.88 -0.52
CA ALA A 68 25.24 7.44 -1.01
C ALA A 68 25.45 8.88 -0.52
N THR A 69 24.41 9.71 -0.54
CA THR A 69 24.52 11.11 -0.06
C THR A 69 24.74 11.18 1.44
N LEU A 70 24.08 10.34 2.23
CA LEU A 70 24.31 10.26 3.68
C LEU A 70 25.75 9.85 4.00
N ILE A 71 26.27 8.81 3.32
CA ILE A 71 27.66 8.39 3.51
C ILE A 71 28.63 9.51 3.14
N ALA A 72 28.39 10.24 2.04
CA ALA A 72 29.23 11.36 1.65
C ALA A 72 29.24 12.47 2.71
N MET A 73 28.06 12.89 3.20
CA MET A 73 27.97 13.90 4.26
C MET A 73 28.68 13.46 5.54
N VAL A 74 28.44 12.23 6.00
CA VAL A 74 29.11 11.66 7.19
C VAL A 74 30.62 11.59 6.99
N SER A 75 31.08 11.20 5.80
CA SER A 75 32.52 11.13 5.49
C SER A 75 33.19 12.50 5.59
N THR A 76 32.54 13.56 5.11
CA THR A 76 33.07 14.93 5.24
C THR A 76 33.15 15.37 6.70
N LEU A 77 32.14 15.06 7.51
CA LEU A 77 32.13 15.35 8.96
C LEU A 77 33.23 14.59 9.70
N VAL A 78 33.43 13.32 9.39
CA VAL A 78 34.48 12.48 10.00
C VAL A 78 35.87 12.99 9.62
N LEU A 79 36.10 13.37 8.36
CA LEU A 79 37.38 13.92 7.93
C LEU A 79 37.67 15.28 8.60
N ALA A 80 36.67 16.16 8.67
CA ALA A 80 36.80 17.43 9.37
C ALA A 80 37.11 17.22 10.85
N PHE A 81 36.41 16.29 11.52
CA PHE A 81 36.71 15.92 12.90
C PHE A 81 38.14 15.37 13.05
N PHE A 82 38.59 14.54 12.12
CA PHE A 82 39.95 13.99 12.15
C PHE A 82 41.01 15.10 12.10
N PHE A 83 40.88 16.08 11.20
CA PHE A 83 41.79 17.23 11.15
C PHE A 83 41.72 18.09 12.41
N LEU A 84 40.52 18.36 12.93
CA LEU A 84 40.36 19.13 14.16
C LEU A 84 40.91 18.41 15.40
N LYS A 85 40.75 17.08 15.48
CA LYS A 85 41.15 16.27 16.64
C LYS A 85 42.61 15.85 16.61
N TYR A 86 43.18 15.65 15.43
CA TYR A 86 44.50 15.04 15.22
C TYR A 86 45.43 15.82 14.27
N GLY A 87 44.99 16.93 13.67
CA GLY A 87 45.79 17.71 12.70
C GLY A 87 46.11 19.15 13.12
N GLY A 88 45.61 19.62 14.28
CA GLY A 88 45.76 21.01 14.75
C GLY A 88 46.70 21.21 15.94
N TYR A 89 47.81 20.47 16.03
CA TYR A 89 48.84 20.65 17.06
C TYR A 89 50.21 20.99 16.47
N GLU A 90 50.28 22.03 15.65
CA GLU A 90 51.47 22.90 15.54
C GLU A 90 51.04 24.36 15.66
#